data_AF-A0AAW1QGL0-F1
#
_entry.id   AF-A0AAW1QGL0-F1
#
_cell.length_a   1.000
_cell.length_b   1.000
_cell.length_c   1.000
_cell.angle_alpha   90.00
_cell.angle_beta   90.00
_cell.angle_gamma   90.00
#
_symmetry.space_group_name_H-M   'P 1'
#
loop_
_entity.id
_entity.type
_entity.pdbx_description
1 polymer ?
#
loop_
_entity_poly.entity_id
_entity_poly.type
_entity_poly.pdbx_seq_one_letter_code
_entity_poly.pdbx_strand_id
1 'polypeptide(L)'
;MEAAEEGAKSFGLPMKVAPIYKDGNLLWGFTVGIVRDGVTVTSLSVKFDDETVVKRAWVGRGPDGFPAMEGSSQEIAGKNFEIRKTDDNPVDEQLRSVIRTFCQSLVSAINKYYAFGSAFSDDST
;
A
#
# COMPACT_ATOMS: atom_id res chain seq x y z
N MET A 1 0.88 20.43 1.81
CA MET A 1 1.68 21.32 0.94
C MET A 1 2.87 20.54 0.40
N GLU A 2 3.66 19.93 1.28
CA GLU A 2 4.76 19.01 0.96
C GLU A 2 4.43 17.89 -0.04
N ALA A 3 3.35 17.13 0.14
CA ALA A 3 2.98 16.04 -0.78
C ALA A 3 2.68 16.51 -2.23
N ALA A 4 2.24 17.76 -2.41
CA ALA A 4 1.99 18.30 -3.74
C ALA A 4 3.28 18.68 -4.45
N GLU A 5 4.22 19.30 -3.73
CA GLU A 5 5.53 19.71 -4.25
C GLU A 5 6.44 18.50 -4.51
N GLU A 6 6.54 17.59 -3.54
CA GLU A 6 7.33 16.36 -3.67
C GLU A 6 6.72 15.40 -4.68
N GLY A 7 5.39 15.37 -4.81
CA GLY A 7 4.71 14.59 -5.85
C GLY A 7 5.09 15.07 -7.26
N ALA A 8 5.06 16.38 -7.48
CA ALA A 8 5.46 16.97 -8.76
C ALA A 8 6.94 16.70 -9.07
N LYS A 9 7.81 16.85 -8.08
CA LYS A 9 9.26 16.64 -8.21
C LYS A 9 9.65 15.17 -8.44
N SER A 10 9.01 14.25 -7.71
CA SER A 10 9.37 12.83 -7.72
C SER A 10 8.67 12.04 -8.83
N PHE A 11 7.45 12.44 -9.20
CA PHE A 11 6.60 11.65 -10.09
C PHE A 11 6.10 12.42 -11.31
N GLY A 12 6.35 13.73 -11.39
CA GLY A 12 6.03 14.57 -12.55
C GLY A 12 4.66 15.25 -12.51
N LEU A 13 3.80 14.94 -11.53
CA LEU A 13 2.53 15.64 -11.31
C LEU A 13 2.26 15.82 -9.80
N PRO A 14 1.69 16.97 -9.38
CA PRO A 14 1.32 17.19 -7.99
C PRO A 14 0.33 16.15 -7.46
N MET A 15 0.44 15.83 -6.17
CA MET A 15 -0.43 14.84 -5.52
C MET A 15 -1.11 15.42 -4.27
N LYS A 16 -2.32 14.94 -3.99
CA LYS A 16 -3.06 15.16 -2.74
C LYS A 16 -3.20 13.80 -2.05
N VAL A 17 -2.86 13.74 -0.77
CA VAL A 17 -2.94 12.50 0.01
C VAL A 17 -3.92 12.70 1.16
N ALA A 18 -4.82 11.74 1.34
CA ALA A 18 -5.77 11.70 2.45
C ALA A 18 -5.75 10.33 3.11
N PRO A 19 -5.78 10.23 4.45
CA PRO A 19 -5.79 8.95 5.14
C PRO A 19 -7.13 8.21 4.96
N ILE A 20 -7.07 6.89 4.94
CA ILE A 20 -8.23 5.99 5.01
C ILE A 20 -8.16 5.29 6.37
N TYR A 21 -9.23 5.40 7.15
CA TYR A 21 -9.36 4.73 8.43
C TYR A 21 -10.33 3.56 8.36
N LYS A 22 -9.98 2.45 9.00
CA LYS A 22 -10.84 1.29 9.25
C LYS A 22 -11.27 1.30 10.71
N ASP A 23 -12.51 0.92 10.97
CA ASP A 23 -13.09 0.84 12.32
C ASP A 23 -12.90 2.13 13.16
N GLY A 24 -13.01 3.28 12.49
CA GLY A 24 -12.97 4.62 13.08
C GLY A 24 -11.57 5.17 13.40
N ASN A 25 -10.63 4.34 13.86
CA ASN A 25 -9.33 4.83 14.37
C ASN A 25 -8.10 4.13 13.78
N LEU A 26 -8.24 3.01 13.06
CA LEU A 26 -7.10 2.28 12.52
C LEU A 26 -6.71 2.87 11.16
N LEU A 27 -5.52 3.46 11.04
CA LEU A 27 -5.01 3.89 9.74
C LEU A 27 -4.81 2.66 8.84
N TRP A 28 -5.60 2.57 7.78
CA TRP A 28 -5.68 1.41 6.90
C TRP A 28 -5.03 1.64 5.54
N GLY A 29 -4.86 2.90 5.16
CA GLY A 29 -4.27 3.26 3.89
C GLY A 29 -4.41 4.75 3.60
N PHE A 30 -4.28 5.09 2.33
CA PHE A 30 -4.35 6.45 1.82
C PHE A 30 -5.07 6.50 0.47
N THR A 31 -5.78 7.59 0.24
CA THR A 31 -6.20 8.00 -1.10
C THR A 31 -5.19 8.99 -1.65
N VAL A 32 -4.74 8.77 -2.88
CA VAL A 32 -3.80 9.62 -3.60
C VAL A 32 -4.49 10.19 -4.83
N GLY A 33 -4.79 11.48 -4.82
CA GLY A 33 -5.31 12.21 -5.97
C GLY A 33 -4.15 12.84 -6.76
N ILE A 34 -3.98 12.44 -8.02
CA ILE A 34 -3.03 13.06 -8.95
C ILE A 34 -3.70 14.29 -9.56
N VAL A 35 -3.01 15.43 -9.51
CA VAL A 35 -3.54 16.73 -9.89
C VAL A 35 -2.83 17.25 -11.13
N ARG A 36 -3.58 17.79 -12.08
CA ARG A 36 -3.08 18.53 -13.24
C ARG A 36 -3.94 19.77 -13.42
N ASP A 37 -3.31 20.93 -13.65
CA ASP A 37 -4.01 22.22 -13.84
C ASP A 37 -5.03 22.55 -12.72
N GLY A 38 -4.70 22.17 -11.48
CA GLY A 38 -5.55 22.40 -10.30
C GLY A 38 -6.69 21.38 -10.11
N VAL A 39 -6.91 20.48 -11.08
CA VAL A 39 -7.99 19.48 -11.05
C VAL A 39 -7.42 18.09 -10.79
N THR A 40 -8.09 17.30 -9.95
CA THR A 40 -7.75 15.88 -9.76
C THR A 40 -8.13 15.11 -11.03
N VAL A 41 -7.12 14.63 -11.75
CA VAL A 41 -7.30 13.90 -13.02
C VAL A 41 -7.44 12.40 -12.80
N THR A 42 -6.91 11.86 -11.71
CA THR A 42 -7.17 10.49 -11.27
C THR A 42 -6.93 10.34 -9.77
N SER A 43 -7.56 9.33 -9.17
CA SER A 43 -7.46 8.95 -7.77
C SER A 43 -7.07 7.48 -7.65
N LEU A 44 -6.12 7.22 -6.77
CA LEU A 44 -5.67 5.89 -6.40
C LEU A 44 -6.00 5.65 -4.92
N SER A 45 -6.48 4.46 -4.60
CA SER A 45 -6.54 3.93 -3.24
C SER A 45 -5.34 3.03 -3.02
N VAL A 46 -4.64 3.28 -1.92
CA VAL A 46 -3.48 2.52 -1.47
C VAL A 46 -3.80 2.01 -0.07
N LYS A 47 -4.18 0.74 0.07
CA LYS A 47 -4.66 0.20 1.35
C LYS A 47 -4.37 -1.29 1.50
N PHE A 48 -4.40 -1.78 2.73
CA PHE A 48 -4.51 -3.21 2.96
C PHE A 48 -5.84 -3.74 2.39
N ASP A 49 -5.82 -4.95 1.85
CA ASP A 49 -7.01 -5.63 1.37
C ASP A 49 -8.00 -5.94 2.50
N ASP A 50 -9.17 -6.43 2.12
CA ASP A 50 -10.21 -6.83 3.07
C ASP A 50 -10.13 -8.34 3.38
N GLU A 51 -9.06 -9.03 2.96
CA GLU A 51 -8.85 -10.44 3.25
C GLU A 51 -8.39 -10.65 4.69
N THR A 52 -8.90 -11.73 5.30
CA THR A 52 -8.47 -12.17 6.63
C THR A 52 -7.81 -13.54 6.53
N VAL A 53 -6.61 -13.67 7.12
CA VAL A 53 -5.89 -14.94 7.19
C VAL A 53 -5.80 -15.41 8.62
N VAL A 54 -6.02 -16.71 8.81
CA VAL A 54 -5.81 -17.35 10.10
C VAL A 54 -4.35 -17.78 10.22
N LYS A 55 -3.61 -17.14 11.10
CA LYS A 55 -2.26 -17.60 11.50
C LYS A 55 -2.40 -18.57 12.66
N ARG A 56 -1.68 -19.69 12.55
CA ARG A 56 -1.60 -20.73 13.59
C ARG A 56 -0.21 -20.71 14.21
N ALA A 57 -0.12 -21.08 15.48
CA ALA A 57 1.12 -21.00 16.23
C ALA A 57 2.19 -21.98 15.71
N TRP A 58 1.79 -23.21 15.35
CA TRP A 58 2.68 -24.20 14.74
C TRP A 58 1.92 -25.25 13.93
N VAL A 59 2.67 -26.06 13.19
CA VAL A 59 2.17 -27.21 12.44
C VAL A 59 2.66 -28.47 13.15
N GLY A 60 1.73 -29.25 13.69
CA GLY A 60 1.97 -30.54 14.33
C GLY A 60 1.78 -31.72 13.36
N ARG A 61 1.83 -32.93 13.90
CA ARG A 61 1.59 -34.17 13.15
C ARG A 61 0.18 -34.69 13.45
N GLY A 62 -0.66 -34.73 12.42
CA GLY A 62 -2.02 -35.24 12.49
C GLY A 62 -2.11 -36.75 12.73
N PRO A 63 -3.30 -37.26 13.10
CA PRO A 63 -3.53 -38.68 13.36
C PRO A 63 -3.30 -39.59 12.14
N ASP A 64 -3.43 -39.03 10.94
CA ASP A 64 -3.15 -39.64 9.65
C ASP A 64 -1.66 -39.55 9.24
N GLY A 65 -0.83 -38.94 10.09
CA GLY A 65 0.58 -38.70 9.84
C GLY A 65 0.88 -37.49 8.96
N PHE A 66 -0.13 -36.75 8.49
CA PHE A 66 0.04 -35.53 7.70
C PHE A 66 0.14 -34.28 8.57
N PRO A 67 0.66 -33.15 8.06
CA PRO A 67 0.74 -31.91 8.82
C PRO A 67 -0.65 -31.43 9.27
N ALA A 68 -0.81 -31.13 10.56
CA ALA A 68 -2.04 -30.59 11.15
C ALA A 68 -1.77 -29.24 11.82
N MET A 69 -2.65 -28.28 11.61
CA MET A 69 -2.53 -26.95 12.22
C MET A 69 -2.93 -27.00 13.70
N GLU A 70 -2.02 -26.63 14.60
CA GLU A 70 -2.23 -26.73 16.05
C GLU A 70 -1.91 -25.42 16.79
N GLY A 71 -2.28 -25.36 18.08
CA GLY A 71 -2.08 -24.21 18.95
C GLY A 71 -3.12 -23.10 18.76
N SER A 72 -2.85 -21.93 19.36
CA SER A 72 -3.72 -20.76 19.26
C SER A 72 -3.79 -20.26 17.82
N SER A 73 -4.99 -19.82 17.43
CA SER A 73 -5.24 -19.16 16.14
C SER A 73 -5.44 -17.67 16.32
N GLN A 74 -4.88 -16.89 15.40
CA GLN A 74 -5.11 -15.47 15.31
C GLN A 74 -5.60 -15.11 13.92
N GLU A 75 -6.66 -14.32 13.86
CA GLU A 75 -7.12 -13.69 12.61
C GLU A 75 -6.31 -12.42 12.34
N ILE A 76 -5.77 -12.33 11.13
CA ILE A 76 -4.98 -11.20 10.66
C ILE A 76 -5.70 -10.63 9.45
N ALA A 77 -6.27 -9.45 9.60
CA ALA A 77 -6.90 -8.71 8.49
C ALA A 77 -5.83 -7.96 7.69
N GLY A 78 -6.06 -7.77 6.40
CA GLY A 78 -5.18 -6.97 5.54
C GLY A 78 -3.94 -7.75 5.13
N LYS A 79 -4.15 -8.90 4.49
CA LYS A 79 -3.06 -9.81 4.11
C LYS A 79 -2.14 -9.17 3.07
N ASN A 80 -2.75 -8.56 2.05
CA ASN A 80 -2.02 -7.97 0.94
C ASN A 80 -2.18 -6.45 0.94
N PHE A 81 -1.20 -5.78 0.35
CA PHE A 81 -1.25 -4.35 0.10
C PHE A 81 -1.69 -4.10 -1.35
N GLU A 82 -2.74 -3.31 -1.55
CA GLU A 82 -3.34 -3.09 -2.85
C GLU A 82 -3.25 -1.63 -3.28
N ILE A 83 -3.02 -1.44 -4.57
CA ILE A 83 -3.09 -0.14 -5.25
C ILE A 83 -4.17 -0.25 -6.31
N ARG A 84 -5.26 0.50 -6.15
CA ARG A 84 -6.41 0.48 -7.07
C ARG A 84 -6.74 1.88 -7.56
N LYS A 85 -7.02 2.04 -8.85
CA LYS A 85 -7.66 3.25 -9.36
C LYS A 85 -9.12 3.28 -8.90
N THR A 86 -9.59 4.42 -8.40
CA THR A 86 -10.94 4.54 -7.79
C THR A 86 -11.90 5.39 -8.59
N ASP A 87 -11.45 5.95 -9.71
CA ASP A 87 -12.26 6.73 -10.65
C ASP A 87 -12.31 6.05 -12.02
N ASP A 88 -13.17 6.55 -12.91
CA ASP A 88 -13.34 6.04 -14.28
C ASP A 88 -12.66 6.91 -15.36
N ASN A 89 -11.88 7.93 -14.97
CA ASN A 89 -11.22 8.82 -15.92
C ASN A 89 -10.21 8.07 -16.81
N PRO A 90 -10.09 8.45 -18.09
CA PRO A 90 -9.12 7.84 -18.98
C PRO A 90 -7.69 8.13 -18.51
N VAL A 91 -6.81 7.14 -18.66
CA VAL A 91 -5.39 7.25 -18.33
C VAL A 91 -4.60 7.53 -19.61
N ASP A 92 -4.18 8.78 -19.77
CA ASP A 92 -3.27 9.18 -20.84
C ASP A 92 -1.83 8.66 -20.62
N GLU A 93 -0.94 8.90 -21.58
CA GLU A 93 0.44 8.40 -21.53
C GLU A 93 1.23 9.00 -20.36
N GLN A 94 1.06 10.29 -20.08
CA GLN A 94 1.73 10.94 -18.96
C GLN A 94 1.24 10.36 -17.62
N LEU A 95 -0.07 10.22 -17.43
CA LEU A 95 -0.65 9.62 -16.24
C LEU A 95 -0.20 8.17 -16.06
N ARG A 96 -0.13 7.41 -17.14
CA ARG A 96 0.38 6.04 -17.09
C ARG A 96 1.82 6.00 -16.58
N SER A 97 2.67 6.92 -17.04
CA SER A 97 4.04 7.05 -16.56
C SER A 97 4.08 7.42 -15.07
N VAL A 98 3.32 8.44 -14.65
CA VAL A 98 3.24 8.88 -13.25
C VAL A 98 2.78 7.75 -12.33
N ILE A 99 1.68 7.07 -12.67
CA ILE A 99 1.13 5.94 -11.89
C ILE A 99 2.16 4.82 -11.77
N ARG A 100 2.85 4.48 -12.87
CA ARG A 100 3.87 3.43 -12.86
C ARG A 100 5.03 3.79 -11.93
N THR A 101 5.57 5.00 -12.05
CA THR A 101 6.68 5.46 -11.20
C THR A 101 6.25 5.50 -9.73
N PHE A 102 5.05 6.01 -9.45
CA PHE A 102 4.47 6.02 -8.11
C PHE A 102 4.41 4.61 -7.51
N CYS A 103 3.86 3.63 -8.23
CA CYS A 103 3.76 2.25 -7.75
C CYS A 103 5.15 1.65 -7.47
N GLN A 104 6.14 1.90 -8.34
CA GLN A 104 7.50 1.40 -8.15
C GLN A 104 8.17 1.99 -6.91
N SER A 105 8.06 3.32 -6.72
CA SER A 105 8.61 4.00 -5.55
C SER A 105 7.94 3.56 -4.26
N LEU A 106 6.62 3.37 -4.28
CA LEU A 106 5.86 2.89 -3.13
C LEU A 106 6.26 1.47 -2.71
N VAL A 107 6.36 0.54 -3.67
CA VAL A 107 6.82 -0.83 -3.39
C VAL A 107 8.26 -0.83 -2.86
N SER A 108 9.13 0.01 -3.42
CA SER A 108 10.50 0.17 -2.93
C SER A 108 10.54 0.68 -1.48
N ALA A 109 9.74 1.69 -1.14
CA ALA A 109 9.64 2.22 0.21
C ALA A 109 9.12 1.18 1.21
N ILE A 110 8.11 0.40 0.82
CA ILE A 110 7.57 -0.71 1.64
C ILE A 110 8.66 -1.75 1.90
N ASN A 111 9.38 -2.18 0.85
CA ASN A 111 10.44 -3.16 0.99
C ASN A 111 11.59 -2.66 1.87
N LYS A 112 12.00 -1.39 1.72
CA LYS A 112 13.01 -0.77 2.60
C LYS A 112 12.56 -0.77 4.05
N TYR A 113 11.29 -0.40 4.32
CA TYR A 113 10.76 -0.41 5.67
C TYR A 113 10.78 -1.82 6.29
N TYR A 114 10.36 -2.84 5.55
CA TYR A 114 10.39 -4.21 6.06
C TYR A 114 11.81 -4.78 6.21
N ALA A 115 12.78 -4.30 5.43
CA ALA A 115 14.17 -4.73 5.53
C ALA A 115 14.94 -4.01 6.65
N PHE A 116 14.73 -2.70 6.82
CA PHE A 116 15.58 -1.83 7.64
C PHE A 116 14.84 -1.13 8.79
N GLY A 117 13.52 -1.32 8.91
CA GLY A 117 12.68 -0.67 9.93
C GLY A 117 12.39 0.81 9.65
N SER A 118 12.89 1.37 8.56
CA SER A 118 12.61 2.72 8.10
C SER A 118 12.64 2.79 6.57
N ALA A 119 11.75 3.60 6.00
CA ALA A 119 11.76 3.91 4.56
C ALA A 119 12.73 5.08 4.23
N PHE A 120 13.21 5.77 5.26
CA PHE A 120 14.10 6.94 5.17
C PHE A 120 15.54 6.63 5.57
N SER A 121 15.83 5.40 5.98
CA SER A 121 17.20 4.95 6.17
C SER A 121 17.86 4.80 4.79
N ASP A 122 18.69 5.77 4.45
CA ASP A 122 19.67 5.61 3.38
C ASP A 122 20.86 4.83 3.94
N ASP A 123 21.34 3.87 3.16
CA ASP A 123 22.44 2.95 3.48
C ASP A 123 23.80 3.68 3.40
N SER A 124 23.90 4.85 4.02
CA SER A 124 25.14 5.60 4.17
C SER A 124 25.80 5.22 5.50
N THR A 125 26.47 4.07 5.49
CA THR A 125 27.50 3.73 6.49
C THR A 125 28.83 3.52 5.78
#